data_AF-A0A2T3B434-F1
#
_entry.id   AF-A0A2T3B434-F1
#
_cell.length_a   1.000
_cell.length_b   1.000
_cell.length_c   1.000
_cell.angle_alpha   90.00
_cell.angle_beta   90.00
_cell.angle_gamma   90.00
#
_symmetry.space_group_name_H-M   'P 1'
#
loop_
_entity.id
_entity.type
_entity.pdbx_description
1 polymer ?
#
loop_
_entity_poly.entity_id
_entity_poly.type
_entity_poly.pdbx_seq_one_letter_code
_entity_poly.pdbx_strand_id
1 'polypeptide(L)'
;MKKRAPTRQGSLRERIPRSEDASMQFSMDERIEDCLLTIGALEYVVWTTLITNTKYLSGLLTLDYSLKKHKSKYPLVALYTDAFPAEGHAALEARGIPKQRIEYLLPKNGKDYSADPRFYDCWSKLTPFSLVEYERVVQLDSDMLVTQNMDELMEIELDPPSMAGKGKRVFAAGHACVCNPLKKPHYPKDWIPSNCAFTSQHSTPDLAQTTAPSPEVGPLGFMNGGLQVVNPSRAVYDLILAHLESDAVIDMDFADQSLLSDLFRGCWVPLPYIYNALKTLRWEGVHAEIWRDDKVKNVHYILAPKPWDEVDEEGNNISKDPTHAWWVSANKERLALEKKEGVKVDGF
;
A
#
# COMPACT_ATOMS: atom_id res chain seq x y z
N MET A 1 72.05 44.18 50.73
CA MET A 1 72.03 45.10 49.56
C MET A 1 71.69 44.30 48.29
N LYS A 2 70.73 44.82 47.50
CA LYS A 2 70.45 44.60 46.04
C LYS A 2 70.04 43.21 45.47
N LYS A 3 68.71 43.07 45.29
CA LYS A 3 67.84 42.62 44.15
C LYS A 3 68.34 41.72 42.97
N ARG A 4 67.47 40.72 42.68
CA ARG A 4 66.85 40.21 41.41
C ARG A 4 67.58 39.18 40.51
N ALA A 5 66.93 38.01 40.33
CA ALA A 5 66.30 37.53 39.09
C ALA A 5 65.43 36.26 39.35
N PRO A 6 64.26 36.07 38.69
CA PRO A 6 63.54 34.78 38.63
C PRO A 6 63.53 34.19 37.21
N THR A 7 63.48 32.86 37.07
CA THR A 7 63.22 32.18 35.79
C THR A 7 62.10 31.14 35.95
N ARG A 8 61.20 31.13 34.96
CA ARG A 8 59.80 30.70 35.02
C ARG A 8 59.58 29.20 34.80
N GLN A 9 58.49 28.72 35.40
CA GLN A 9 57.78 27.46 35.20
C GLN A 9 57.04 27.38 33.85
N GLY A 10 56.66 26.15 33.50
CA GLY A 10 56.14 25.74 32.20
C GLY A 10 54.68 26.07 31.89
N SER A 11 54.25 25.66 30.69
CA SER A 11 52.86 25.68 30.23
C SER A 11 52.68 24.61 29.15
N LEU A 12 51.69 23.75 29.41
CA LEU A 12 51.19 22.67 28.56
C LEU A 12 50.51 23.23 27.31
N ARG A 13 50.77 22.58 26.17
CA ARG A 13 50.05 22.77 24.90
C ARG A 13 48.79 21.91 24.92
N GLU A 14 47.62 22.52 24.92
CA GLU A 14 46.35 21.84 24.63
C GLU A 14 46.30 21.44 23.15
N ARG A 15 46.02 20.16 22.88
CA ARG A 15 45.65 19.65 21.55
C ARG A 15 44.16 19.35 21.56
N ILE A 16 43.46 19.94 20.60
CA ILE A 16 42.07 19.69 20.26
C ILE A 16 41.96 18.26 19.66
N PRO A 17 41.11 17.35 20.17
CA PRO A 17 40.84 16.08 19.51
C PRO A 17 39.86 16.28 18.35
N ARG A 18 40.15 15.61 17.23
CA ARG A 18 39.25 15.44 16.09
C ARG A 18 38.07 14.55 16.50
N SER A 19 36.84 14.95 16.16
CA SER A 19 35.65 14.12 16.30
C SER A 19 35.68 13.00 15.27
N GLU A 20 35.72 11.76 15.73
CA GLU A 20 35.47 10.56 14.93
C GLU A 20 33.97 10.39 14.68
N ASP A 21 33.65 9.86 13.50
CA ASP A 21 32.32 9.52 13.00
C ASP A 21 31.49 8.73 14.03
N ALA A 22 30.34 9.28 14.41
CA ALA A 22 29.29 8.53 15.08
C ALA A 22 28.42 7.86 14.01
N SER A 23 28.81 6.66 13.57
CA SER A 23 27.91 5.75 12.87
C SER A 23 26.85 5.27 13.85
N MET A 24 25.63 5.81 13.73
CA MET A 24 24.47 5.39 14.49
C MET A 24 24.01 4.03 13.95
N GLN A 25 24.57 2.94 14.47
CA GLN A 25 24.03 1.60 14.29
C GLN A 25 22.70 1.53 15.04
N PHE A 26 21.58 1.52 14.30
CA PHE A 26 20.29 1.16 14.86
C PHE A 26 20.31 -0.35 15.13
N SER A 27 20.39 -0.71 16.41
CA SER A 27 20.15 -2.07 16.89
C SER A 27 18.72 -2.46 16.56
N MET A 28 18.53 -3.53 15.81
CA MET A 28 17.24 -4.21 15.71
C MET A 28 16.83 -4.66 17.12
N ASP A 29 15.55 -4.53 17.47
CA ASP A 29 15.02 -4.95 18.79
C ASP A 29 15.31 -6.46 18.95
N GLU A 30 15.97 -6.88 20.03
CA GLU A 30 16.32 -8.29 20.30
C GLU A 30 15.09 -9.22 20.26
N ARG A 31 13.88 -8.67 20.43
CA ARG A 31 12.61 -9.41 20.28
C ARG A 31 12.23 -9.73 18.85
N ILE A 32 12.76 -8.99 17.87
CA ILE A 32 12.57 -9.24 16.43
C ILE A 32 13.53 -10.34 15.97
N GLU A 33 14.79 -10.32 16.41
CA GLU A 33 15.76 -11.39 16.09
C GLU A 33 15.32 -12.78 16.61
N ASP A 34 14.78 -12.85 17.82
CA ASP A 34 14.33 -14.14 18.41
C ASP A 34 13.06 -14.69 17.72
N CYS A 35 12.25 -13.82 17.11
CA CYS A 35 11.10 -14.23 16.28
C CYS A 35 11.56 -14.74 14.91
N LEU A 36 12.49 -14.04 14.26
CA LEU A 36 13.02 -14.33 12.92
C LEU A 36 13.86 -15.62 12.85
N LEU A 37 14.46 -16.07 13.95
CA LEU A 37 15.28 -17.28 13.98
C LEU A 37 14.47 -18.59 13.98
N THR A 38 13.16 -18.53 14.22
CA THR A 38 12.32 -19.73 14.41
C THR A 38 11.54 -20.14 13.16
N ILE A 39 11.47 -19.30 12.12
CA ILE A 39 10.54 -19.48 11.00
C ILE A 39 11.27 -19.17 9.68
N GLY A 40 11.67 -20.21 8.94
CA GLY A 40 12.58 -20.07 7.80
C GLY A 40 12.01 -19.33 6.58
N ALA A 41 12.87 -18.59 5.87
CA ALA A 41 12.83 -18.06 4.48
C ALA A 41 11.55 -17.38 3.93
N LEU A 42 10.34 -17.81 4.29
CA LEU A 42 9.05 -17.26 3.86
C LEU A 42 8.66 -15.97 4.59
N GLU A 43 9.38 -15.58 5.66
CA GLU A 43 9.08 -14.34 6.42
C GLU A 43 9.58 -13.05 5.74
N TYR A 44 10.35 -13.14 4.65
CA TYR A 44 10.83 -11.98 3.91
C TYR A 44 9.90 -11.54 2.78
N VAL A 45 8.81 -12.28 2.55
CA VAL A 45 7.83 -12.01 1.50
C VAL A 45 6.45 -11.90 2.13
N VAL A 46 5.86 -10.72 2.09
CA VAL A 46 4.65 -10.44 2.87
C VAL A 46 3.58 -9.73 2.04
N TRP A 47 2.32 -10.02 2.36
CA TRP A 47 1.24 -9.10 2.06
C TRP A 47 1.23 -8.00 3.11
N THR A 48 0.97 -6.76 2.71
CA THR A 48 0.77 -5.65 3.66
C THR A 48 -0.54 -4.94 3.40
N THR A 49 -1.14 -4.40 4.45
CA THR A 49 -2.32 -3.54 4.37
C THR A 49 -2.17 -2.37 5.33
N LEU A 50 -2.51 -1.16 4.91
CA LEU A 50 -2.47 0.02 5.78
C LEU A 50 -3.79 0.14 6.56
N ILE A 51 -3.71 0.42 7.86
CA ILE A 51 -4.87 0.70 8.70
C ILE A 51 -4.57 1.89 9.63
N THR A 52 -5.30 2.99 9.42
CA THR A 52 -5.12 4.24 10.20
C THR A 52 -6.31 4.52 11.14
N ASN A 53 -7.43 3.82 10.96
CA ASN A 53 -8.64 3.99 11.76
C ASN A 53 -9.51 2.72 11.73
N THR A 54 -10.50 2.65 12.62
CA THR A 54 -11.38 1.48 12.77
C THR A 54 -12.48 1.35 11.70
N LYS A 55 -12.75 2.38 10.89
CA LYS A 55 -13.81 2.33 9.86
C LYS A 55 -13.49 1.33 8.74
N TYR A 56 -12.21 1.05 8.53
CA TYR A 56 -11.73 0.10 7.53
C TYR A 56 -11.39 -1.26 8.12
N LEU A 57 -11.58 -1.45 9.43
CA LEU A 57 -11.13 -2.65 10.11
C LEU A 57 -11.89 -3.89 9.64
N SER A 58 -13.22 -3.84 9.49
CA SER A 58 -13.98 -4.96 8.92
C SER A 58 -13.51 -5.34 7.51
N GLY A 59 -13.11 -4.33 6.71
CA GLY A 59 -12.49 -4.53 5.40
C GLY A 59 -11.19 -5.33 5.51
N LEU A 60 -10.26 -4.87 6.35
CA LEU A 60 -8.98 -5.54 6.62
C LEU A 60 -9.18 -6.97 7.14
N LEU A 61 -10.06 -7.18 8.11
CA LEU A 61 -10.32 -8.49 8.69
C LEU A 61 -10.88 -9.47 7.65
N THR A 62 -11.76 -8.98 6.76
CA THR A 62 -12.29 -9.77 5.65
C THR A 62 -11.23 -10.03 4.60
N LEU A 63 -10.33 -9.08 4.34
CA LEU A 63 -9.18 -9.26 3.45
C LEU A 63 -8.25 -10.36 3.96
N ASP A 64 -7.83 -10.33 5.23
CA ASP A 64 -7.02 -11.37 5.87
C ASP A 64 -7.69 -12.74 5.77
N TYR A 65 -8.97 -12.82 6.14
CA TYR A 65 -9.76 -14.04 6.01
C TYR A 65 -9.76 -14.57 4.58
N SER A 66 -9.94 -13.68 3.59
CA SER A 66 -10.02 -14.06 2.19
C SER A 66 -8.69 -14.60 1.64
N LEU A 67 -7.55 -14.00 2.01
CA LEU A 67 -6.22 -14.52 1.70
C LEU A 67 -6.02 -15.93 2.26
N LYS A 68 -6.37 -16.14 3.54
CA LYS A 68 -6.28 -17.45 4.23
C LYS A 68 -7.22 -18.48 3.60
N LYS A 69 -8.47 -18.11 3.30
CA LYS A 69 -9.46 -18.95 2.61
C LYS A 69 -8.93 -19.44 1.26
N HIS A 70 -8.25 -18.57 0.53
CA HIS A 70 -7.62 -18.88 -0.75
C HIS A 70 -6.18 -19.40 -0.62
N LYS A 71 -5.79 -19.85 0.57
CA LYS A 71 -4.56 -20.60 0.85
C LYS A 71 -3.29 -19.84 0.47
N SER A 72 -3.27 -18.51 0.66
CA SER A 72 -2.02 -17.75 0.62
C SER A 72 -1.00 -18.40 1.53
N LYS A 73 0.22 -18.58 1.05
CA LYS A 73 1.35 -19.06 1.85
C LYS A 73 1.97 -17.96 2.72
N TYR A 74 1.72 -16.71 2.35
CA TYR A 74 2.34 -15.54 2.94
C TYR A 74 1.39 -14.84 3.91
N PRO A 75 1.89 -14.31 5.04
CA PRO A 75 1.06 -13.59 6.01
C PRO A 75 0.66 -12.21 5.51
N LEU A 76 -0.47 -11.70 6.03
CA LEU A 76 -0.86 -10.30 5.90
C LEU A 76 -0.41 -9.51 7.13
N VAL A 77 0.45 -8.51 6.93
CA VAL A 77 0.91 -7.61 7.98
C VAL A 77 0.11 -6.30 7.93
N ALA A 78 -0.54 -5.97 9.05
CA ALA A 78 -1.25 -4.71 9.22
C ALA A 78 -0.26 -3.58 9.58
N LEU A 79 -0.01 -2.69 8.63
CA LEU A 79 0.78 -1.47 8.84
C LEU A 79 -0.10 -0.43 9.54
N TYR A 80 0.37 0.14 10.64
CA TYR A 80 -0.40 1.12 11.41
C TYR A 80 0.44 2.34 11.82
N THR A 81 -0.24 3.46 12.05
CA THR A 81 0.36 4.67 12.64
C THR A 81 -0.09 4.81 14.10
N ASP A 82 0.54 5.73 14.85
CA ASP A 82 0.18 5.98 16.26
C ASP A 82 -1.28 6.46 16.46
N ALA A 83 -1.98 6.83 15.39
CA ALA A 83 -3.39 7.20 15.42
C ALA A 83 -4.34 5.99 15.48
N PHE A 84 -3.84 4.78 15.21
CA PHE A 84 -4.68 3.58 15.22
C PHE A 84 -5.09 3.22 16.65
N PRO A 85 -6.39 3.13 16.96
CA PRO A 85 -6.85 3.09 18.34
C PRO A 85 -6.71 1.70 18.97
N ALA A 86 -6.74 1.65 20.31
CA ALA A 86 -6.49 0.44 21.09
C ALA A 86 -7.48 -0.70 20.79
N GLU A 87 -8.75 -0.38 20.53
CA GLU A 87 -9.75 -1.37 20.13
C GLU A 87 -9.41 -2.02 18.78
N GLY A 88 -8.83 -1.27 17.85
CA GLY A 88 -8.35 -1.80 16.59
C GLY A 88 -7.16 -2.73 16.78
N HIS A 89 -6.23 -2.36 17.66
CA HIS A 89 -5.11 -3.23 18.05
C HIS A 89 -5.58 -4.55 18.68
N ALA A 90 -6.57 -4.48 19.57
CA ALA A 90 -7.13 -5.66 20.22
C ALA A 90 -7.83 -6.59 19.22
N ALA A 91 -8.54 -6.03 18.23
CA ALA A 91 -9.20 -6.81 17.18
C ALA A 91 -8.21 -7.56 16.28
N LEU A 92 -7.06 -6.94 15.94
CA LEU A 92 -5.97 -7.59 15.20
C LEU A 92 -5.34 -8.73 16.02
N GLU A 93 -5.06 -8.48 17.30
CA GLU A 93 -4.48 -9.46 18.22
C GLU A 93 -5.40 -10.68 18.41
N ALA A 94 -6.70 -10.45 18.56
CA ALA A 94 -7.70 -11.51 18.73
C ALA A 94 -7.76 -12.48 17.54
N ARG A 95 -7.28 -12.06 16.35
CA ARG A 95 -7.27 -12.84 15.11
C ARG A 95 -5.86 -13.25 14.68
N GLY A 96 -4.86 -12.98 15.53
CA GLY A 96 -3.46 -13.30 15.25
C GLY A 96 -2.91 -12.64 14.00
N ILE A 97 -3.41 -11.44 13.63
CA ILE A 97 -2.91 -10.70 12.47
C ILE A 97 -1.63 -9.95 12.89
N PRO A 98 -0.47 -10.24 12.29
CA PRO A 98 0.76 -9.49 12.55
C PRO A 98 0.56 -8.00 12.25
N LYS A 99 1.16 -7.14 13.06
CA LYS A 99 1.06 -5.69 12.90
C LYS A 99 2.41 -5.04 13.05
N GLN A 100 2.66 -4.02 12.24
CA GLN A 100 3.91 -3.27 12.23
C GLN A 100 3.63 -1.77 12.27
N ARG A 101 4.25 -1.09 13.24
CA ARG A 101 4.19 0.37 13.30
C ARG A 101 4.99 0.96 12.16
N ILE A 102 4.43 1.94 11.47
CA ILE A 102 5.12 2.74 10.46
C ILE A 102 5.12 4.21 10.88
N GLU A 103 6.13 4.94 10.45
CA GLU A 103 6.13 6.40 10.61
C GLU A 103 5.14 7.03 9.64
N TYR A 104 4.47 8.07 10.12
CA TYR A 104 3.55 8.84 9.31
C TYR A 104 4.33 9.76 8.35
N LEU A 105 4.05 9.66 7.06
CA LEU A 105 4.74 10.43 6.04
C LEU A 105 4.05 11.79 5.82
N LEU A 106 4.73 12.87 6.21
CA LEU A 106 4.32 14.26 5.94
C LEU A 106 5.33 14.98 5.05
N PRO A 107 4.89 15.68 3.99
CA PRO A 107 5.76 16.61 3.27
C PRO A 107 6.29 17.71 4.20
N LYS A 108 7.60 17.95 4.24
CA LYS A 108 8.21 18.93 5.15
C LYS A 108 7.97 20.39 4.77
N ASN A 109 7.79 20.68 3.48
CA ASN A 109 7.76 22.05 2.93
C ASN A 109 6.39 22.48 2.36
N GLY A 110 5.38 21.61 2.41
CA GLY A 110 4.03 21.92 1.94
C GLY A 110 3.16 22.47 3.07
N LYS A 111 2.09 23.19 2.71
CA LYS A 111 1.04 23.66 3.62
C LYS A 111 0.67 22.62 4.69
N ASP A 112 0.19 23.06 5.85
CA ASP A 112 -0.38 22.14 6.84
C ASP A 112 -1.59 21.39 6.25
N TYR A 113 -1.33 20.17 5.72
CA TYR A 113 -2.34 19.26 5.19
C TYR A 113 -2.91 18.35 6.28
N SER A 114 -2.52 18.51 7.56
CA SER A 114 -3.03 17.69 8.67
C SER A 114 -4.55 17.78 8.82
N ALA A 115 -5.14 18.89 8.36
CA ALA A 115 -6.57 19.13 8.36
C ALA A 115 -7.32 18.53 7.15
N ASP A 116 -6.63 17.99 6.15
CA ASP A 116 -7.24 17.37 4.97
C ASP A 116 -6.98 15.85 4.96
N PRO A 117 -7.96 15.04 5.41
CA PRO A 117 -7.84 13.58 5.47
C PRO A 117 -7.46 12.94 4.13
N ARG A 118 -7.69 13.62 3.00
CA ARG A 118 -7.33 13.13 1.66
C ARG A 118 -5.82 12.96 1.49
N PHE A 119 -5.01 13.79 2.13
CA PHE A 119 -3.54 13.66 2.08
C PHE A 119 -2.99 12.75 3.18
N TYR A 120 -3.79 12.49 4.23
CA TYR A 120 -3.38 11.70 5.38
C TYR A 120 -3.09 10.24 5.01
N ASP A 121 -4.01 9.59 4.32
CA ASP A 121 -3.82 8.19 3.94
C ASP A 121 -2.97 8.02 2.66
N CYS A 122 -2.92 9.01 1.77
CA CYS A 122 -2.24 8.92 0.48
C CYS A 122 -0.73 8.67 0.59
N TRP A 123 -0.02 9.40 1.44
CA TRP A 123 1.45 9.29 1.50
C TRP A 123 1.94 8.01 2.16
N SER A 124 1.15 7.51 3.13
CA SER A 124 1.45 6.24 3.81
C SER A 124 1.37 5.03 2.85
N LYS A 125 0.77 5.18 1.66
CA LYS A 125 0.79 4.16 0.59
C LYS A 125 2.14 4.03 -0.11
N LEU A 126 3.09 4.94 0.16
CA LEU A 126 4.47 4.89 -0.34
C LEU A 126 5.39 4.11 0.62
N THR A 127 4.92 3.84 1.83
CA THR A 127 5.66 3.09 2.85
C THR A 127 6.14 1.70 2.41
N PRO A 128 5.45 0.93 1.54
CA PRO A 128 5.97 -0.36 1.07
C PRO A 128 7.40 -0.30 0.51
N PHE A 129 7.80 0.82 -0.10
CA PHE A 129 9.16 0.99 -0.62
C PHE A 129 10.23 1.14 0.48
N SER A 130 9.84 1.53 1.70
CA SER A 130 10.77 1.74 2.82
C SER A 130 10.97 0.51 3.70
N LEU A 131 10.17 -0.55 3.55
CA LEU A 131 10.19 -1.74 4.41
C LEU A 131 11.34 -2.70 4.02
N VAL A 132 12.57 -2.22 4.10
CA VAL A 132 13.80 -2.91 3.65
C VAL A 132 14.17 -4.15 4.47
N GLU A 133 13.46 -4.41 5.56
CA GLU A 133 13.48 -5.67 6.30
C GLU A 133 12.83 -6.83 5.53
N TYR A 134 12.00 -6.55 4.52
CA TYR A 134 11.41 -7.55 3.63
C TYR A 134 12.10 -7.56 2.27
N GLU A 135 12.20 -8.74 1.66
CA GLU A 135 12.64 -8.93 0.27
C GLU A 135 11.57 -8.53 -0.74
N ARG A 136 10.30 -8.77 -0.40
CA ARG A 136 9.14 -8.55 -1.26
C ARG A 136 7.95 -8.10 -0.42
N VAL A 137 7.32 -7.03 -0.85
CA VAL A 137 6.07 -6.53 -0.25
C VAL A 137 5.01 -6.46 -1.34
N VAL A 138 3.86 -7.07 -1.10
CA VAL A 138 2.65 -6.81 -1.91
C VAL A 138 1.62 -6.10 -1.04
N GLN A 139 1.54 -4.79 -1.25
CA GLN A 139 0.59 -3.93 -0.57
C GLN A 139 -0.79 -4.07 -1.19
N LEU A 140 -1.81 -4.17 -0.34
CA LEU A 140 -3.23 -4.14 -0.67
C LEU A 140 -3.91 -3.02 0.14
N ASP A 141 -4.88 -2.33 -0.44
CA ASP A 141 -5.77 -1.47 0.32
C ASP A 141 -6.70 -2.34 1.19
N SER A 142 -7.07 -1.86 2.37
CA SER A 142 -7.94 -2.57 3.32
C SER A 142 -9.38 -2.77 2.81
N ASP A 143 -9.75 -2.15 1.70
CA ASP A 143 -11.06 -2.26 1.05
C ASP A 143 -11.03 -3.18 -0.18
N MET A 144 -10.22 -4.24 -0.09
CA MET A 144 -10.08 -5.27 -1.10
C MET A 144 -10.66 -6.61 -0.64
N LEU A 145 -11.00 -7.49 -1.59
CA LEU A 145 -11.43 -8.86 -1.34
C LEU A 145 -10.76 -9.83 -2.31
N VAL A 146 -10.01 -10.78 -1.76
CA VAL A 146 -9.41 -11.86 -2.53
C VAL A 146 -10.45 -12.95 -2.78
N THR A 147 -10.63 -13.33 -4.04
CA THR A 147 -11.60 -14.34 -4.48
C THR A 147 -10.92 -15.59 -5.04
N GLN A 148 -9.61 -15.54 -5.28
CA GLN A 148 -8.77 -16.65 -5.74
C GLN A 148 -7.34 -16.44 -5.26
N ASN A 149 -6.55 -17.52 -5.17
CA ASN A 149 -5.13 -17.38 -4.85
C ASN A 149 -4.42 -16.53 -5.92
N MET A 150 -3.55 -15.64 -5.47
CA MET A 150 -2.75 -14.75 -6.31
C MET A 150 -1.30 -14.64 -5.81
N ASP A 151 -0.80 -15.70 -5.17
CA ASP A 151 0.57 -15.74 -4.63
C ASP A 151 1.62 -15.60 -5.73
N GLU A 152 1.29 -15.85 -7.00
CA GLU A 152 2.19 -15.58 -8.13
C GLU A 152 2.60 -14.10 -8.26
N LEU A 153 1.87 -13.17 -7.64
CA LEU A 153 2.30 -11.76 -7.52
C LEU A 153 3.62 -11.62 -6.76
N MET A 154 3.90 -12.55 -5.83
CA MET A 154 5.14 -12.59 -5.07
C MET A 154 6.34 -12.93 -5.94
N GLU A 155 6.14 -13.57 -7.08
CA GLU A 155 7.19 -14.09 -7.96
C GLU A 155 7.38 -13.23 -9.23
N ILE A 156 6.66 -12.11 -9.34
CA ILE A 156 6.80 -11.21 -10.49
C ILE A 156 8.22 -10.65 -10.55
N GLU A 157 8.81 -10.71 -11.74
CA GLU A 157 10.14 -10.18 -11.97
C GLU A 157 10.13 -8.64 -11.92
N LEU A 158 10.79 -8.11 -10.90
CA LEU A 158 11.06 -6.69 -10.72
C LEU A 158 12.56 -6.42 -10.74
N ASP A 159 12.94 -5.18 -11.00
CA ASP A 159 14.34 -4.79 -10.94
C ASP A 159 14.87 -4.91 -9.50
N PRO A 160 16.11 -5.38 -9.31
CA PRO A 160 16.65 -5.57 -7.97
C PRO A 160 16.91 -4.23 -7.29
N PRO A 161 16.88 -4.16 -5.94
CA PRO A 161 17.18 -2.94 -5.19
C PRO A 161 18.50 -2.25 -5.58
N SER A 162 19.49 -3.02 -6.02
CA SER A 162 20.80 -2.53 -6.50
C SER A 162 20.74 -1.62 -7.72
N MET A 163 19.64 -1.64 -8.50
CA MET A 163 19.43 -0.71 -9.62
C MET A 163 18.94 0.67 -9.18
N ALA A 164 18.58 0.85 -7.91
CA ALA A 164 18.23 2.13 -7.31
C ALA A 164 17.20 2.95 -8.13
N GLY A 165 16.14 2.29 -8.62
CA GLY A 165 15.05 2.94 -9.36
C GLY A 165 15.36 3.34 -10.80
N LYS A 166 16.53 2.97 -11.34
CA LYS A 166 16.97 3.34 -12.70
C LYS A 166 16.53 2.35 -13.79
N GLY A 167 15.84 1.29 -13.41
CA GLY A 167 15.36 0.26 -14.33
C GLY A 167 13.99 0.57 -14.93
N LYS A 168 13.37 -0.45 -15.55
CA LYS A 168 12.07 -0.36 -16.24
C LYS A 168 10.93 -1.07 -15.51
N ARG A 169 11.24 -1.79 -14.44
CA ARG A 169 10.33 -2.64 -13.64
C ARG A 169 10.54 -2.32 -12.16
N VAL A 170 10.43 -1.03 -11.82
CA VAL A 170 10.72 -0.55 -10.46
C VAL A 170 9.74 -1.14 -9.44
N PHE A 171 8.48 -1.29 -9.83
CA PHE A 171 7.40 -1.95 -9.08
C PHE A 171 6.36 -2.52 -10.06
N ALA A 172 5.38 -3.27 -9.58
CA ALA A 172 4.18 -3.63 -10.34
C ALA A 172 2.91 -3.06 -9.70
N ALA A 173 1.91 -2.73 -10.51
CA ALA A 173 0.63 -2.21 -10.03
C ALA A 173 -0.50 -2.47 -11.04
N GLY A 174 -1.76 -2.26 -10.63
CA GLY A 174 -2.88 -2.19 -11.56
C GLY A 174 -2.98 -0.80 -12.21
N HIS A 175 -3.71 -0.67 -13.32
CA HIS A 175 -4.06 0.64 -13.87
C HIS A 175 -5.15 1.33 -13.05
N ALA A 176 -5.09 2.66 -12.96
CA ALA A 176 -6.23 3.46 -12.52
C ALA A 176 -7.30 3.56 -13.61
N CYS A 177 -8.57 3.62 -13.21
CA CYS A 177 -9.67 3.93 -14.12
C CYS A 177 -9.90 5.44 -14.15
N VAL A 178 -9.67 6.05 -15.31
CA VAL A 178 -9.86 7.49 -15.54
C VAL A 178 -11.18 7.78 -16.26
N CYS A 179 -12.21 6.95 -16.13
CA CYS A 179 -13.49 7.15 -16.81
C CYS A 179 -14.44 8.12 -16.10
N ASN A 180 -14.20 8.44 -14.83
CA ASN A 180 -15.08 9.22 -13.95
C ASN A 180 -16.58 8.85 -14.09
N PRO A 181 -16.97 7.58 -13.87
CA PRO A 181 -18.33 7.11 -14.14
C PRO A 181 -19.40 7.81 -13.29
N LEU A 182 -19.02 8.33 -12.12
CA LEU A 182 -19.90 9.08 -11.23
C LEU A 182 -19.93 10.59 -11.52
N LYS A 183 -19.24 11.06 -12.57
CA LYS A 183 -19.17 12.47 -12.99
C LYS A 183 -18.83 13.42 -11.84
N LYS A 184 -17.86 13.04 -11.00
CA LYS A 184 -17.42 13.83 -9.86
C LYS A 184 -16.86 15.18 -10.38
N PRO A 185 -17.38 16.33 -9.93
CA PRO A 185 -16.98 17.64 -10.49
C PRO A 185 -15.53 18.03 -10.26
N HIS A 186 -14.90 17.48 -9.22
CA HIS A 186 -13.51 17.76 -8.85
C HIS A 186 -12.51 16.84 -9.56
N TYR A 187 -12.96 15.87 -10.37
CA TYR A 187 -12.04 15.04 -11.15
C TYR A 187 -11.58 15.82 -12.40
N PRO A 188 -10.35 15.59 -12.90
CA PRO A 188 -9.86 16.24 -14.10
C PRO A 188 -10.78 16.03 -15.31
N LYS A 189 -10.86 17.04 -16.18
CA LYS A 189 -11.79 17.05 -17.32
C LYS A 189 -11.44 16.04 -18.40
N ASP A 190 -10.17 15.62 -18.47
CA ASP A 190 -9.64 14.62 -19.38
C ASP A 190 -9.79 13.18 -18.83
N TRP A 191 -10.39 13.00 -17.64
CA TRP A 191 -10.81 11.70 -17.16
C TRP A 191 -12.12 11.28 -17.85
N ILE A 192 -11.95 10.74 -19.06
CA ILE A 192 -13.01 10.25 -19.93
C ILE A 192 -12.67 8.84 -20.47
N PRO A 193 -13.67 8.03 -20.88
CA PRO A 193 -13.45 6.66 -21.35
C PRO A 193 -12.42 6.52 -22.48
N SER A 194 -12.38 7.43 -23.44
CA SER A 194 -11.41 7.38 -24.55
C SER A 194 -9.95 7.52 -24.09
N ASN A 195 -9.72 8.05 -22.89
CA ASN A 195 -8.39 8.26 -22.33
C ASN A 195 -7.97 7.13 -21.37
N CYS A 196 -8.86 6.19 -21.07
CA CYS A 196 -8.60 5.14 -20.10
C CYS A 196 -7.85 3.96 -20.71
N ALA A 197 -6.80 3.51 -20.00
CA ALA A 197 -5.99 2.36 -20.40
C ALA A 197 -6.82 1.09 -20.66
N PHE A 198 -7.85 0.83 -19.85
CA PHE A 198 -8.72 -0.34 -20.02
C PHE A 198 -9.51 -0.33 -21.34
N THR A 199 -9.82 0.84 -21.90
CA THR A 199 -10.51 0.97 -23.20
C THR A 199 -9.70 0.33 -24.34
N SER A 200 -8.36 0.34 -24.24
CA SER A 200 -7.49 -0.27 -25.25
C SER A 200 -7.69 -1.78 -25.41
N GLN A 201 -8.29 -2.45 -24.42
CA GLN A 201 -8.49 -3.90 -24.42
C GLN A 201 -9.92 -4.31 -24.78
N HIS A 202 -10.82 -3.36 -25.06
CA HIS A 202 -12.22 -3.62 -25.41
C HIS A 202 -12.38 -4.49 -26.66
N SER A 203 -11.45 -4.39 -27.62
CA SER A 203 -11.45 -5.22 -28.84
C SER A 203 -10.91 -6.63 -28.62
N THR A 204 -10.25 -6.90 -27.49
CA THR A 204 -9.66 -8.19 -27.12
C THR A 204 -9.93 -8.54 -25.65
N PRO A 205 -11.21 -8.65 -25.24
CA PRO A 205 -11.59 -8.70 -23.82
C PRO A 205 -11.09 -9.96 -23.09
N ASP A 206 -10.92 -11.07 -23.79
CA ASP A 206 -10.38 -12.30 -23.19
C ASP A 206 -8.87 -12.19 -22.90
N LEU A 207 -8.15 -11.36 -23.67
CA LEU A 207 -6.73 -11.09 -23.40
C LEU A 207 -6.54 -10.25 -22.13
N ALA A 208 -7.51 -9.39 -21.80
CA ALA A 208 -7.47 -8.55 -20.59
C ALA A 208 -7.39 -9.34 -19.28
N GLN A 209 -7.75 -10.63 -19.30
CA GLN A 209 -7.67 -11.52 -18.13
C GLN A 209 -6.24 -11.88 -17.76
N THR A 210 -5.32 -11.84 -18.74
CA THR A 210 -3.96 -12.36 -18.59
C THR A 210 -2.89 -11.34 -18.93
N THR A 211 -3.26 -10.29 -19.66
CA THR A 211 -2.36 -9.23 -20.11
C THR A 211 -2.94 -7.89 -19.70
N ALA A 212 -2.09 -7.01 -19.16
CA ALA A 212 -2.45 -5.64 -18.86
C ALA A 212 -2.15 -4.71 -20.07
N PRO A 213 -2.81 -3.54 -20.17
CA PRO A 213 -2.34 -2.49 -21.06
C PRO A 213 -0.90 -2.08 -20.73
N SER A 214 -0.17 -1.55 -21.71
CA SER A 214 1.17 -0.98 -21.47
C SER A 214 1.07 0.22 -20.51
N PRO A 215 2.04 0.46 -19.62
CA PRO A 215 2.12 1.70 -18.84
C PRO A 215 2.11 2.98 -19.69
N GLU A 216 2.51 2.87 -20.95
CA GLU A 216 2.57 3.96 -21.92
C GLU A 216 1.29 4.10 -22.76
N VAL A 217 0.26 3.29 -22.50
CA VAL A 217 -0.97 3.30 -23.30
C VAL A 217 -1.81 4.55 -23.04
N GLY A 218 -2.40 5.08 -24.11
CA GLY A 218 -3.31 6.22 -24.04
C GLY A 218 -2.63 7.52 -23.61
N PRO A 219 -3.39 8.62 -23.47
CA PRO A 219 -2.82 9.87 -22.94
C PRO A 219 -2.57 9.79 -21.43
N LEU A 220 -3.27 8.90 -20.72
CA LEU A 220 -3.24 8.78 -19.25
C LEU A 220 -2.96 7.33 -18.84
N GLY A 221 -1.67 6.99 -18.69
CA GLY A 221 -1.19 5.68 -18.24
C GLY A 221 -0.99 5.58 -16.72
N PHE A 222 -1.93 6.09 -15.92
CA PHE A 222 -1.78 6.12 -14.46
C PHE A 222 -1.92 4.73 -13.83
N MET A 223 -1.08 4.47 -12.82
CA MET A 223 -1.22 3.32 -11.94
C MET A 223 -2.27 3.57 -10.86
N ASN A 224 -2.86 2.51 -10.33
CA ASN A 224 -3.71 2.54 -9.14
C ASN A 224 -2.91 2.13 -7.90
N GLY A 225 -2.93 2.99 -6.87
CA GLY A 225 -2.10 2.83 -5.67
C GLY A 225 -2.60 1.76 -4.69
N GLY A 226 -3.77 1.16 -4.94
CA GLY A 226 -4.36 0.20 -4.00
C GLY A 226 -3.72 -1.18 -4.02
N LEU A 227 -3.03 -1.56 -5.11
CA LEU A 227 -2.21 -2.76 -5.14
C LEU A 227 -0.84 -2.44 -5.74
N GLN A 228 0.21 -2.70 -4.97
CA GLN A 228 1.60 -2.49 -5.39
C GLN A 228 2.46 -3.71 -5.03
N VAL A 229 3.22 -4.23 -5.99
CA VAL A 229 4.27 -5.25 -5.77
C VAL A 229 5.61 -4.54 -5.79
N VAL A 230 6.37 -4.66 -4.71
CA VAL A 230 7.58 -3.86 -4.49
C VAL A 230 8.72 -4.76 -4.01
N ASN A 231 9.93 -4.49 -4.53
CA ASN A 231 11.19 -4.83 -3.88
C ASN A 231 11.60 -3.63 -3.03
N PRO A 232 11.42 -3.66 -1.70
CA PRO A 232 11.73 -2.50 -0.87
C PRO A 232 13.18 -2.07 -1.08
N SER A 233 13.40 -0.76 -1.23
CA SER A 233 14.72 -0.20 -1.53
C SER A 233 14.80 1.21 -0.99
N ARG A 234 15.73 1.42 -0.06
CA ARG A 234 15.95 2.75 0.52
C ARG A 234 16.25 3.79 -0.55
N ALA A 235 17.03 3.45 -1.58
CA ALA A 235 17.35 4.36 -2.67
C ALA A 235 16.11 4.74 -3.50
N VAL A 236 15.19 3.81 -3.76
CA VAL A 236 13.92 4.10 -4.45
C VAL A 236 13.03 4.96 -3.56
N TYR A 237 12.94 4.63 -2.27
CA TYR A 237 12.17 5.41 -1.31
C TYR A 237 12.70 6.85 -1.18
N ASP A 238 14.01 7.06 -1.14
CA ASP A 238 14.60 8.40 -1.09
C ASP A 238 14.29 9.21 -2.38
N LEU A 239 14.19 8.57 -3.55
CA LEU A 239 13.72 9.23 -4.79
C LEU A 239 12.26 9.67 -4.67
N ILE A 240 11.42 8.81 -4.11
CA ILE A 240 10.00 9.11 -3.84
C ILE A 240 9.88 10.30 -2.89
N LEU A 241 10.64 10.30 -1.79
CA LEU A 241 10.66 11.40 -0.82
C LEU A 241 11.16 12.71 -1.43
N ALA A 242 12.23 12.66 -2.23
CA ALA A 242 12.76 13.84 -2.90
C ALA A 242 11.76 14.43 -3.90
N HIS A 243 11.02 13.58 -4.62
CA HIS A 243 9.96 14.03 -5.51
C HIS A 243 8.77 14.59 -4.74
N LEU A 244 8.39 13.96 -3.61
CA LEU A 244 7.35 14.44 -2.69
C LEU A 244 7.63 15.85 -2.15
N GLU A 245 8.89 16.15 -1.85
CA GLU A 245 9.33 17.45 -1.34
C GLU A 245 9.47 18.53 -2.44
N SER A 246 9.28 18.18 -3.71
CA SER A 246 9.41 19.13 -4.83
C SER A 246 8.13 19.93 -5.09
N ASP A 247 8.27 21.14 -5.65
CA ASP A 247 7.14 22.02 -6.00
C ASP A 247 6.17 21.40 -7.04
N ALA A 248 6.56 20.29 -7.69
CA ALA A 248 5.74 19.57 -8.67
C ALA A 248 4.49 18.90 -8.06
N VAL A 249 4.46 18.69 -6.74
CA VAL A 249 3.37 17.98 -6.04
C VAL A 249 2.23 18.91 -5.60
N ILE A 250 2.41 20.23 -5.69
CA ILE A 250 1.54 21.24 -5.08
C ILE A 250 0.10 21.24 -5.66
N ASP A 251 -0.13 20.68 -6.86
CA ASP A 251 -1.42 20.71 -7.57
C ASP A 251 -2.02 19.31 -7.90
N MET A 252 -1.58 18.23 -7.23
CA MET A 252 -2.08 16.88 -7.54
C MET A 252 -3.31 16.48 -6.70
N ASP A 253 -4.50 16.50 -7.30
CA ASP A 253 -5.77 16.04 -6.71
C ASP A 253 -5.80 14.53 -6.36
N PHE A 254 -4.82 13.74 -6.84
CA PHE A 254 -4.63 12.30 -6.57
C PHE A 254 -3.18 11.97 -6.25
N ALA A 255 -2.77 12.30 -5.02
CA ALA A 255 -1.38 12.56 -4.69
C ALA A 255 -0.44 11.33 -4.79
N ASP A 256 -0.89 10.12 -4.43
CA ASP A 256 -0.07 8.90 -4.48
C ASP A 256 0.05 8.29 -5.89
N GLN A 257 -1.09 8.14 -6.56
CA GLN A 257 -1.18 7.59 -7.92
C GLN A 257 -0.48 8.47 -8.94
N SER A 258 -0.62 9.78 -8.80
CA SER A 258 0.00 10.75 -9.71
C SER A 258 1.50 10.87 -9.45
N LEU A 259 1.95 10.80 -8.19
CA LEU A 259 3.37 10.90 -7.84
C LEU A 259 4.18 9.74 -8.43
N LEU A 260 3.78 8.48 -8.15
CA LEU A 260 4.55 7.33 -8.65
C LEU A 260 4.43 7.19 -10.18
N SER A 261 3.28 7.52 -10.75
CA SER A 261 3.11 7.51 -12.21
C SER A 261 3.93 8.58 -12.91
N ASP A 262 4.21 9.72 -12.25
CA ASP A 262 5.06 10.77 -12.81
C ASP A 262 6.55 10.43 -12.63
N LEU A 263 6.97 10.09 -11.40
CA LEU A 263 8.35 9.75 -11.07
C LEU A 263 8.86 8.53 -11.85
N PHE A 264 8.02 7.51 -12.04
CA PHE A 264 8.37 6.26 -12.72
C PHE A 264 7.55 6.03 -13.99
N ARG A 265 7.28 7.10 -14.74
CA ARG A 265 6.55 7.03 -16.02
C ARG A 265 7.15 5.99 -16.96
N GLY A 266 6.37 4.97 -17.31
CA GLY A 266 6.80 3.86 -18.18
C GLY A 266 7.81 2.89 -17.54
N CYS A 267 8.08 3.00 -16.24
CA CYS A 267 9.08 2.22 -15.52
C CYS A 267 8.47 1.29 -14.44
N TRP A 268 7.28 0.76 -14.70
CA TRP A 268 6.58 -0.19 -13.82
C TRP A 268 5.94 -1.32 -14.63
N VAL A 269 5.68 -2.45 -13.97
CA VAL A 269 5.05 -3.63 -14.59
C VAL A 269 3.54 -3.55 -14.42
N PRO A 270 2.75 -3.50 -15.50
CA PRO A 270 1.30 -3.43 -15.39
C PRO A 270 0.70 -4.81 -15.10
N LEU A 271 -0.18 -4.87 -14.10
CA LEU A 271 -0.89 -6.08 -13.71
C LEU A 271 -2.23 -6.16 -14.46
N PRO A 272 -2.62 -7.35 -14.95
CA PRO A 272 -3.95 -7.58 -15.49
C PRO A 272 -5.03 -7.13 -14.50
N TYR A 273 -6.14 -6.58 -14.99
CA TYR A 273 -7.13 -5.94 -14.12
C TYR A 273 -7.69 -6.90 -13.05
N ILE A 274 -7.64 -8.22 -13.28
CA ILE A 274 -8.13 -9.24 -12.35
C ILE A 274 -7.45 -9.23 -10.97
N TYR A 275 -6.23 -8.68 -10.86
CA TYR A 275 -5.50 -8.54 -9.59
C TYR A 275 -5.85 -7.26 -8.83
N ASN A 276 -6.37 -6.24 -9.52
CA ASN A 276 -6.83 -4.99 -8.93
C ASN A 276 -8.13 -4.58 -9.61
N ALA A 277 -9.16 -5.41 -9.45
CA ALA A 277 -10.39 -5.29 -10.19
C ALA A 277 -11.27 -4.23 -9.53
N LEU A 278 -11.12 -2.98 -9.98
CA LEU A 278 -11.90 -1.86 -9.46
C LEU A 278 -13.39 -2.17 -9.67
N LYS A 279 -14.21 -2.12 -8.62
CA LYS A 279 -15.62 -2.57 -8.67
C LYS A 279 -16.42 -1.94 -9.81
N THR A 280 -16.10 -0.70 -10.17
CA THR A 280 -16.76 0.05 -11.24
C THR A 280 -16.47 -0.47 -12.64
N LEU A 281 -15.38 -1.23 -12.86
CA LEU A 281 -15.10 -1.85 -14.15
C LEU A 281 -16.23 -2.80 -14.57
N ARG A 282 -16.89 -3.45 -13.60
CA ARG A 282 -18.03 -4.34 -13.83
C ARG A 282 -19.30 -3.62 -14.28
N TRP A 283 -19.40 -2.30 -14.08
CA TRP A 283 -20.62 -1.54 -14.36
C TRP A 283 -20.83 -1.38 -15.87
N GLU A 284 -22.09 -1.46 -16.30
CA GLU A 284 -22.48 -1.22 -17.69
C GLU A 284 -22.05 0.20 -18.14
N GLY A 285 -21.42 0.29 -19.31
CA GLY A 285 -20.93 1.55 -19.85
C GLY A 285 -19.61 2.06 -19.24
N VAL A 286 -18.96 1.29 -18.37
CA VAL A 286 -17.61 1.59 -17.86
C VAL A 286 -16.57 0.71 -18.57
N HIS A 287 -16.40 -0.54 -18.14
CA HIS A 287 -15.55 -1.54 -18.82
C HIS A 287 -16.11 -2.97 -18.69
N ALA A 288 -17.44 -3.12 -18.67
CA ALA A 288 -18.09 -4.42 -18.52
C ALA A 288 -17.70 -5.42 -19.62
N GLU A 289 -17.26 -4.92 -20.78
CA GLU A 289 -16.78 -5.70 -21.93
C GLU A 289 -15.63 -6.63 -21.55
N ILE A 290 -14.68 -6.14 -20.75
CA ILE A 290 -13.50 -6.90 -20.33
C ILE A 290 -13.74 -7.69 -19.03
N TRP A 291 -14.80 -7.41 -18.28
CA TRP A 291 -15.02 -8.04 -16.99
C TRP A 291 -15.44 -9.52 -17.11
N ARG A 292 -14.89 -10.39 -16.25
CA ARG A 292 -15.26 -11.81 -16.12
C ARG A 292 -15.28 -12.20 -14.64
N ASP A 293 -16.46 -12.48 -14.08
CA ASP A 293 -16.64 -12.79 -12.66
C ASP A 293 -15.73 -13.96 -12.21
N ASP A 294 -15.58 -15.01 -13.02
CA ASP A 294 -14.79 -16.21 -12.70
C ASP A 294 -13.27 -16.00 -12.80
N LYS A 295 -12.81 -14.87 -13.33
CA LYS A 295 -11.38 -14.56 -13.49
C LYS A 295 -10.85 -13.58 -12.47
N VAL A 296 -11.72 -12.78 -11.85
CA VAL A 296 -11.31 -11.83 -10.83
C VAL A 296 -10.68 -12.58 -9.66
N LYS A 297 -9.47 -12.16 -9.29
CA LYS A 297 -8.71 -12.69 -8.15
C LYS A 297 -8.79 -11.78 -6.93
N ASN A 298 -8.91 -10.47 -7.17
CA ASN A 298 -9.00 -9.49 -6.11
C ASN A 298 -9.85 -8.29 -6.56
N VAL A 299 -10.95 -8.05 -5.84
CA VAL A 299 -11.85 -6.91 -6.06
C VAL A 299 -11.37 -5.73 -5.22
N HIS A 300 -11.32 -4.55 -5.82
CA HIS A 300 -11.03 -3.30 -5.12
C HIS A 300 -12.29 -2.46 -5.01
N TYR A 301 -12.80 -2.29 -3.78
CA TYR A 301 -14.01 -1.53 -3.51
C TYR A 301 -13.76 -0.02 -3.47
N ILE A 302 -13.17 0.51 -4.56
CA ILE A 302 -12.94 1.94 -4.74
C ILE A 302 -14.24 2.73 -4.57
N LEU A 303 -14.10 3.97 -4.10
CA LEU A 303 -15.19 4.91 -3.86
C LEU A 303 -16.19 4.43 -2.79
N ALA A 304 -16.75 5.38 -2.03
CA ALA A 304 -17.89 5.10 -1.16
C ALA A 304 -19.17 4.86 -2.00
N PRO A 305 -20.15 4.12 -1.46
CA PRO A 305 -20.10 3.39 -0.18
C PRO A 305 -19.23 2.12 -0.25
N LYS A 306 -18.74 1.68 0.93
CA LYS A 306 -17.99 0.42 1.08
C LYS A 306 -18.97 -0.74 1.37
N PRO A 307 -18.57 -2.01 1.14
CA PRO A 307 -19.49 -3.13 1.36
C PRO A 307 -20.02 -3.24 2.79
N TRP A 308 -19.22 -2.89 3.80
CA TRP A 308 -19.65 -2.87 5.21
C TRP A 308 -20.57 -1.71 5.57
N ASP A 309 -20.70 -0.70 4.71
CA ASP A 309 -21.67 0.38 4.86
C ASP A 309 -23.04 0.02 4.24
N GLU A 310 -23.10 -1.04 3.43
CA GLU A 310 -24.29 -1.46 2.67
C GLU A 310 -24.79 -2.85 3.10
N VAL A 311 -24.90 -3.04 4.42
CA VAL A 311 -25.53 -4.21 5.05
C VAL A 311 -26.72 -3.82 5.93
N ASP A 312 -27.74 -4.67 6.00
CA ASP A 312 -28.87 -4.52 6.94
C ASP A 312 -28.53 -5.00 8.36
N GLU A 313 -29.49 -4.91 9.29
CA GLU A 313 -29.32 -5.33 10.68
C GLU A 313 -29.03 -6.83 10.82
N GLU A 314 -29.46 -7.64 9.85
CA GLU A 314 -29.19 -9.07 9.74
C GLU A 314 -27.89 -9.38 8.96
N GLY A 315 -27.16 -8.35 8.56
CA GLY A 315 -25.90 -8.44 7.82
C GLY A 315 -26.05 -8.84 6.35
N ASN A 316 -27.24 -8.76 5.75
CA ASN A 316 -27.46 -9.03 4.33
C ASN A 316 -27.08 -7.83 3.46
N ASN A 317 -26.59 -8.12 2.25
CA ASN A 317 -26.25 -7.09 1.27
C ASN A 317 -27.49 -6.32 0.84
N ILE A 318 -27.46 -4.99 0.99
CA ILE A 318 -28.47 -4.07 0.44
C ILE A 318 -27.95 -3.25 -0.74
N SER A 319 -26.68 -3.40 -1.11
CA SER A 319 -26.09 -2.72 -2.26
C SER A 319 -26.67 -3.21 -3.58
N LYS A 320 -26.77 -2.30 -4.54
CA LYS A 320 -27.05 -2.62 -5.95
C LYS A 320 -25.81 -3.11 -6.70
N ASP A 321 -24.62 -2.89 -6.16
CA ASP A 321 -23.40 -3.41 -6.75
C ASP A 321 -23.28 -4.92 -6.41
N PRO A 322 -23.33 -5.81 -7.42
CA PRO A 322 -23.32 -7.25 -7.18
C PRO A 322 -22.02 -7.74 -6.56
N THR A 323 -20.91 -6.99 -6.68
CA THR A 323 -19.64 -7.35 -6.03
C THR A 323 -19.67 -7.18 -4.52
N HIS A 324 -20.59 -6.38 -3.97
CA HIS A 324 -20.75 -6.22 -2.52
C HIS A 324 -21.30 -7.49 -1.88
N ALA A 325 -22.16 -8.22 -2.58
CA ALA A 325 -22.63 -9.53 -2.13
C ALA A 325 -21.47 -10.54 -1.95
N TRP A 326 -20.39 -10.42 -2.73
CA TRP A 326 -19.20 -11.27 -2.58
C TRP A 326 -18.48 -10.97 -1.26
N TRP A 327 -18.28 -9.70 -0.94
CA TRP A 327 -17.69 -9.28 0.34
C TRP A 327 -18.56 -9.68 1.52
N VAL A 328 -19.88 -9.43 1.43
CA VAL A 328 -20.83 -9.81 2.49
C VAL A 328 -20.80 -11.32 2.73
N SER A 329 -20.74 -12.13 1.67
CA SER A 329 -20.59 -13.58 1.80
C SER A 329 -19.29 -13.96 2.52
N ALA A 330 -18.15 -13.41 2.11
CA ALA A 330 -16.87 -13.68 2.74
C ALA A 330 -16.84 -13.24 4.22
N ASN A 331 -17.41 -12.06 4.52
CA ASN A 331 -17.50 -11.55 5.87
C ASN A 331 -18.40 -12.41 6.77
N LYS A 332 -19.53 -12.92 6.25
CA LYS A 332 -20.39 -13.86 7.00
C LYS A 332 -19.67 -15.16 7.33
N GLU A 333 -18.90 -15.69 6.37
CA GLU A 333 -18.09 -16.89 6.62
C GLU A 333 -17.00 -16.62 7.66
N ARG A 334 -16.30 -15.48 7.56
CA ARG A 334 -15.32 -15.03 8.57
C ARG A 334 -15.94 -15.02 9.96
N LEU A 335 -17.06 -14.32 10.13
CA LEU A 335 -17.74 -14.19 11.43
C LEU A 335 -18.22 -15.55 11.96
N ALA A 336 -18.66 -16.45 11.08
CA ALA A 336 -19.04 -17.81 11.48
C ALA A 336 -17.83 -18.64 11.96
N LEU A 337 -16.67 -18.49 11.30
CA LEU A 337 -15.42 -19.12 11.72
C LEU A 337 -14.94 -18.57 13.07
N GLU A 338 -14.88 -17.25 13.21
CA GLU A 338 -14.48 -16.56 14.44
C GLU A 338 -15.35 -16.99 15.65
N LYS A 339 -16.66 -17.09 15.44
CA LYS A 339 -17.59 -17.61 16.46
C LYS A 339 -17.26 -19.05 16.87
N LYS A 340 -16.86 -19.89 15.92
CA LYS A 340 -16.46 -21.29 16.17
C LYS A 340 -15.13 -21.36 16.92
N GLU A 341 -14.20 -20.44 16.65
CA GLU A 341 -12.89 -20.34 17.29
C GLU A 341 -12.92 -19.61 18.63
N GLY A 342 -14.07 -19.07 19.02
CA GLY A 342 -14.26 -18.41 20.31
C GLY A 342 -13.74 -16.97 20.36
N VAL A 343 -13.53 -16.34 19.20
CA VAL A 343 -13.23 -14.90 19.11
C VAL A 343 -14.44 -14.13 19.65
N LYS A 344 -14.19 -13.18 20.56
CA LYS A 344 -15.25 -12.37 21.17
C LYS A 344 -15.84 -11.42 20.12
N VAL A 345 -17.15 -11.19 20.19
CA VAL A 345 -17.82 -10.16 19.38
C VAL A 345 -17.29 -8.80 19.80
N ASP A 346 -16.60 -8.13 18.87
CA ASP A 346 -15.91 -6.85 19.08
C ASP A 346 -16.43 -5.72 18.16
N GLY A 347 -17.48 -5.99 17.38
CA GLY A 347 -18.15 -5.02 16.54
C GLY A 347 -17.59 -4.91 15.12
N PHE A 348 -16.64 -5.78 14.72
CA PHE A 348 -15.98 -5.73 13.40
C PHE A 348 -16.21 -6.94 12.51
#